data_AF-A0A920LDR6-F1
#
_entry.id   AF-A0A920LDR6-F1
#
_cell.length_a   1.000
_cell.length_b   1.000
_cell.length_c   1.000
_cell.angle_alpha   90.00
_cell.angle_beta   90.00
_cell.angle_gamma   90.00
#
_symmetry.space_group_name_H-M   'P 1'
#
loop_
_entity.id
_entity.type
_entity.pdbx_description
1 polymer ?
#
loop_
_entity_poly.entity_id
_entity_poly.type
_entity_poly.pdbx_seq_one_letter_code
_entity_poly.pdbx_strand_id
1 'polypeptide(L)'
;MYRQADKNISEYQDLAKTYTGKFKLGETTSSYDAETDVIEKFKYDHITINDLKKLANEFIGNSMQNPPYFQKFKKRWKAFI
;
A
#
# COMPACT_ATOMS: atom_id res chain seq x y z
N MET A 1 15.27 1.81 29.41
CA MET A 1 15.64 2.50 28.16
C MET A 1 14.57 2.37 27.07
N TYR A 2 13.92 1.23 26.83
CA TYR A 2 12.86 1.12 25.81
C TYR A 2 11.52 1.82 26.12
N ARG A 3 11.07 1.89 27.39
CA ARG A 3 9.76 2.48 27.76
C ARG A 3 9.59 3.99 27.46
N GLN A 4 10.67 4.72 27.21
CA GLN A 4 10.58 6.16 26.87
C GLN A 4 10.35 6.37 25.37
N ALA A 5 10.78 5.45 24.51
CA ALA A 5 10.59 5.51 23.06
C ALA A 5 9.12 5.34 22.65
N ASP A 6 8.33 4.57 23.41
CA ASP A 6 6.90 4.38 23.17
C ASP A 6 6.07 5.66 23.35
N LYS A 7 6.55 6.64 24.13
CA LYS A 7 5.80 7.88 24.41
C LYS A 7 5.66 8.78 23.20
N ASN A 8 6.60 8.72 22.27
CA ASN A 8 6.64 9.58 21.08
C ASN A 8 6.30 8.80 19.80
N ILE A 9 5.87 7.54 19.89
CA ILE A 9 5.62 6.71 18.71
C ILE A 9 4.52 7.27 17.81
N SER A 10 3.53 7.95 18.40
CA SER A 10 2.49 8.64 17.64
C SER A 10 3.07 9.72 16.73
N GLU A 11 4.02 10.50 17.24
CA GLU A 11 4.67 11.58 16.49
C GLU A 11 5.38 11.04 15.24
N TYR A 12 6.00 9.86 15.34
CA TYR A 12 6.67 9.22 14.20
C TYR A 12 5.71 8.55 13.21
N GLN A 13 4.54 8.07 13.67
CA GLN A 13 3.54 7.43 12.80
C GLN A 13 2.86 8.44 11.86
N ASP A 14 2.70 9.67 12.31
CA ASP A 14 2.04 10.77 11.60
C ASP A 14 2.98 11.49 10.61
N LEU A 15 4.28 11.16 10.61
CA LEU A 15 5.22 11.71 9.66
C LEU A 15 4.90 11.29 8.23
N ALA A 16 5.14 12.19 7.29
CA ALA A 16 5.08 11.90 5.87
C ALA A 16 6.09 10.78 5.52
N LYS A 17 5.65 9.85 4.68
CA LYS A 17 6.45 8.70 4.28
C LYS A 17 6.75 8.78 2.79
N THR A 18 7.99 8.48 2.42
CA THR A 18 8.43 8.40 1.03
C THR A 18 8.79 6.96 0.73
N TYR A 19 8.29 6.46 -0.39
CA TYR A 19 8.51 5.08 -0.83
C TYR A 19 9.09 5.06 -2.24
N THR A 20 9.88 4.05 -2.53
CA THR A 20 10.34 3.72 -3.89
C THR A 20 10.12 2.24 -4.10
N GLY A 21 9.67 1.86 -5.30
CA GLY A 21 9.33 0.47 -5.59
C GLY A 21 9.27 0.20 -7.09
N LYS A 22 9.03 -1.07 -7.41
CA LYS A 22 8.79 -1.54 -8.77
C LYS A 22 7.51 -2.37 -8.76
N PHE A 23 6.68 -2.17 -9.78
CA PHE A 23 5.48 -2.96 -9.97
C PHE A 23 5.68 -3.91 -11.15
N LYS A 24 5.07 -5.10 -11.03
CA LYS A 24 4.95 -6.04 -12.14
C LYS A 24 3.53 -5.96 -12.67
N LEU A 25 3.38 -5.74 -13.97
CA LEU A 25 2.06 -5.66 -14.61
C LEU A 25 1.59 -7.04 -15.05
N GLY A 26 0.27 -7.20 -15.11
CA GLY A 26 -0.36 -8.41 -15.64
C GLY A 26 -0.40 -9.59 -14.68
N GLU A 27 -0.12 -9.40 -13.40
CA GLU A 27 -0.20 -10.47 -12.39
C GLU A 27 -0.85 -9.95 -11.11
N THR A 28 -1.72 -10.76 -10.51
CA THR A 28 -2.31 -10.49 -9.19
C THR A 28 -1.81 -11.54 -8.20
N THR A 29 -1.41 -11.08 -7.01
CA THR A 29 -1.08 -11.93 -5.86
C THR A 29 -2.09 -11.67 -4.74
N SER A 30 -2.21 -12.61 -3.79
CA SER A 30 -3.17 -12.49 -2.68
C SER A 30 -2.86 -11.35 -1.70
N SER A 31 -1.57 -10.98 -1.59
CA SER A 31 -1.05 -9.91 -0.73
C SER A 31 -0.88 -8.57 -1.45
N TYR A 32 -1.01 -8.55 -2.78
CA TYR A 32 -0.68 -7.40 -3.64
C TYR A 32 0.81 -6.98 -3.60
N ASP A 33 1.68 -7.86 -3.13
CA ASP A 33 3.14 -7.74 -3.20
C ASP A 33 3.74 -8.99 -3.85
N ALA A 34 5.07 -9.05 -3.92
CA ALA A 34 5.80 -10.17 -4.53
C ALA A 34 6.07 -11.33 -3.55
N GLU A 35 5.53 -11.31 -2.33
CA GLU A 35 5.78 -12.33 -1.31
C GLU A 35 4.85 -13.54 -1.43
N THR A 36 3.69 -13.38 -2.09
CA THR A 36 2.75 -14.49 -2.31
C THR A 36 2.66 -14.91 -3.77
N ASP A 37 2.26 -16.15 -4.00
CA ASP A 37 2.13 -16.72 -5.33
C ASP A 37 1.12 -15.94 -6.20
N VAL A 38 1.38 -15.95 -7.51
CA VAL A 38 0.51 -15.35 -8.51
C VAL A 38 -0.76 -16.20 -8.64
N ILE A 39 -1.91 -15.56 -8.41
CA ILE A 39 -3.22 -16.21 -8.50
C ILE A 39 -3.90 -15.95 -9.85
N GLU A 40 -3.58 -14.83 -10.51
CA GLU A 40 -4.18 -14.45 -11.78
C GLU A 40 -3.17 -13.78 -12.70
N LYS A 41 -3.37 -13.95 -14.02
CA LYS A 41 -2.53 -13.34 -15.07
C LYS A 41 -3.37 -12.67 -16.15
N PHE A 42 -2.91 -11.52 -16.62
CA PHE A 42 -3.60 -10.69 -17.60
C PHE A 42 -2.63 -10.19 -18.67
N LYS A 43 -3.12 -10.06 -19.91
CA LYS A 43 -2.35 -9.44 -21.00
C LYS A 43 -2.31 -7.93 -20.80
N TYR A 44 -1.12 -7.33 -20.88
CA TYR A 44 -0.92 -5.90 -20.69
C TYR A 44 -0.14 -5.26 -21.84
N ASP A 45 0.11 -5.98 -22.94
CA ASP A 45 0.92 -5.53 -24.09
C ASP A 45 0.41 -4.23 -24.74
N HIS A 46 -0.88 -3.93 -24.57
CA HIS A 46 -1.52 -2.73 -25.09
C HIS A 46 -1.24 -1.46 -24.24
N ILE A 47 -0.70 -1.61 -23.03
CA ILE A 47 -0.46 -0.49 -22.11
C ILE A 47 0.88 0.17 -22.45
N THR A 48 0.86 1.48 -22.71
CA THR A 48 2.08 2.24 -22.99
C THR A 48 2.61 2.95 -21.74
N ILE A 49 3.90 3.32 -21.76
CA ILE A 49 4.51 4.15 -20.71
C ILE A 49 3.79 5.50 -20.55
N ASN A 50 3.25 6.05 -21.65
CA ASN A 50 2.51 7.30 -21.60
C ASN A 50 1.18 7.16 -20.84
N ASP A 51 0.50 6.02 -21.00
CA ASP A 51 -0.73 5.71 -20.26
C ASP A 51 -0.44 5.61 -18.76
N LEU A 52 0.65 4.93 -18.39
CA LEU A 52 1.08 4.81 -16.99
C LEU A 52 1.41 6.18 -16.37
N LYS A 53 2.10 7.06 -17.11
CA LYS A 53 2.43 8.41 -16.63
C LYS A 53 1.17 9.27 -16.43
N LYS A 54 0.20 9.18 -17.34
CA LYS A 54 -1.07 9.88 -17.21
C LYS A 54 -1.84 9.39 -15.99
N LEU A 55 -1.99 8.06 -15.87
CA LEU A 55 -2.66 7.44 -14.74
C LEU A 55 -1.99 7.79 -13.41
N ALA A 56 -0.65 7.77 -13.33
CA ALA A 56 0.07 8.13 -12.11
C ALA A 56 -0.23 9.54 -11.61
N ASN A 57 -0.50 10.50 -12.50
CA ASN A 57 -0.87 11.86 -12.11
C ASN A 57 -2.24 11.93 -11.41
N GLU A 58 -3.15 11.01 -11.69
CA GLU A 58 -4.47 10.94 -11.04
C GLU A 58 -4.38 10.55 -9.56
N PHE A 59 -3.25 9.96 -9.14
CA PHE A 59 -2.99 9.60 -7.74
C PHE A 59 -2.37 10.73 -6.91
N ILE A 60 -2.10 11.89 -7.52
CA ILE A 60 -1.56 13.05 -6.81
C ILE A 60 -2.70 13.79 -6.10
N GLY A 61 -2.55 14.01 -4.79
CA GLY A 61 -3.52 14.72 -3.95
C GLY A 61 -4.32 13.77 -3.05
N ASN A 62 -5.49 14.22 -2.61
CA ASN A 62 -6.34 13.44 -1.71
C ASN A 62 -7.12 12.40 -2.51
N SER A 63 -6.98 11.13 -2.13
CA SER A 63 -7.71 10.00 -2.71
C SER A 63 -8.15 9.03 -1.63
N MET A 64 -9.25 8.32 -1.86
CA MET A 64 -9.74 7.29 -0.95
C MET A 64 -9.07 5.95 -1.29
N GLN A 65 -8.32 5.39 -0.34
CA GLN A 65 -7.70 4.07 -0.49
C GLN A 65 -8.44 3.02 0.33
N ASN A 66 -8.80 1.90 -0.32
CA ASN A 66 -9.22 0.70 0.39
C ASN A 66 -7.99 -0.13 0.77
N PRO A 67 -7.76 -0.43 2.06
CA PRO A 67 -6.62 -1.24 2.47
C PRO A 67 -6.76 -2.68 1.95
N PRO A 68 -5.65 -3.31 1.53
CA PRO A 68 -5.68 -4.68 1.04
C PRO A 68 -6.11 -5.64 2.15
N TYR A 69 -6.85 -6.70 1.77
CA TYR A 69 -7.47 -7.62 2.73
C TYR A 69 -6.43 -8.29 3.66
N PHE A 70 -5.22 -8.56 3.17
CA PHE A 70 -4.14 -9.17 3.95
C PHE A 70 -3.62 -8.27 5.10
N GLN A 71 -3.88 -6.95 5.05
CA GLN A 71 -3.59 -6.04 6.16
C GLN A 71 -4.65 -6.09 7.27
N LYS A 72 -5.69 -6.95 7.18
CA LYS A 72 -6.71 -7.18 8.25
C LYS A 72 -6.18 -7.97 9.45
N PHE A 73 -5.05 -7.57 10.00
CA PHE A 73 -4.62 -7.95 11.34
C PHE A 73 -4.65 -6.78 12.34
N LYS A 74 -5.52 -5.78 12.15
CA LYS A 74 -6.09 -5.02 13.29
C LYS A 74 -7.28 -5.79 13.88
N LYS A 75 -7.02 -6.99 14.45
CA LYS A 75 -7.99 -7.64 15.34
C LYS A 75 -7.95 -6.93 16.70
N ARG A 76 -9.03 -6.22 17.03
CA ARG A 76 -9.47 -5.77 18.36
C ARG A 76 -8.44 -5.00 19.22
N TRP A 77 -8.63 -3.69 19.27
CA TRP A 77 -8.81 -3.02 20.57
C TRP A 77 -10.07 -2.16 20.47
N LYS A 78 -11.06 -2.53 21.28
CA LYS A 78 -12.19 -1.67 21.61
C LYS A 78 -11.68 -0.51 22.46
N ALA A 79 -12.01 0.70 22.07
CA ALA A 79 -12.39 1.81 22.94
C ALA A 79 -13.17 2.77 22.01
N PHE A 80 -14.49 2.66 21.92
CA PHE A 80 -15.39 3.54 22.69
C PHE A 80 -14.66 4.39 23.72
N ILE A 81 -14.34 5.62 23.32
CA ILE A 81 -14.76 6.83 24.04
C ILE A 81 -15.27 7.80 22.97
#